data_AF-A0A537QJ60-F1
#
_entry.id   AF-A0A537QJ60-F1
#
_cell.length_a   1.000
_cell.length_b   1.000
_cell.length_c   1.000
_cell.angle_alpha   90.00
_cell.angle_beta   90.00
_cell.angle_gamma   90.00
#
_symmetry.space_group_name_H-M   'P 1'
#
loop_
_entity.id
_entity.type
_entity.pdbx_description
1 polymer ?
#
loop_
_entity_poly.entity_id
_entity_poly.type
_entity_poly.pdbx_seq_one_letter_code
_entity_poly.pdbx_strand_id
1 'polypeptide(L)'
;MVQQISFNVGTLADVQRAFRKVRAAGCQSIRPVSHGNAWSVYFHDPEGNRIEMFCDTPWYVSQPCGFEIDLDKPEDELYRETEAHCRELPGFKPMEEWRAEISRKIAAQLEA
;
A
#
# COMPACT_ATOMS: atom_id res chain seq x y z
N MET A 1 -16.36 -0.45 -16.16
CA MET A 1 -16.05 0.83 -15.49
C MET A 1 -14.71 0.64 -14.79
N VAL A 2 -13.71 1.48 -15.09
CA VAL A 2 -12.40 1.44 -14.43
C VAL A 2 -12.48 2.33 -13.19
N GLN A 3 -12.25 1.78 -12.00
CA GLN A 3 -12.30 2.53 -10.73
C GLN A 3 -11.03 3.35 -10.48
N GLN A 4 -9.87 2.84 -10.91
CA GLN A 4 -8.55 3.47 -10.79
C GLN A 4 -7.52 2.77 -11.67
N ILE A 5 -6.37 3.44 -11.87
CA ILE A 5 -5.16 2.86 -12.48
C ILE A 5 -4.05 2.89 -11.43
N SER A 6 -3.49 1.73 -11.11
CA SER A 6 -2.48 1.58 -10.06
C SER A 6 -1.11 1.24 -10.65
N PHE A 7 -0.07 1.91 -10.18
CA PHE A 7 1.32 1.69 -10.55
C PHE A 7 2.13 1.26 -9.33
N ASN A 8 2.74 0.07 -9.38
CA ASN A 8 3.71 -0.31 -8.38
C ASN A 8 5.04 0.39 -8.66
N VAL A 9 5.52 1.20 -7.71
CA VAL A 9 6.75 1.99 -7.81
C VAL A 9 7.93 1.36 -7.04
N GLY A 10 7.76 0.16 -6.51
CA GLY A 10 8.83 -0.68 -5.96
C GLY A 10 9.23 -0.38 -4.52
N THR A 11 9.35 0.89 -4.12
CA THR A 11 9.85 1.25 -2.78
C THR A 11 9.03 2.35 -2.09
N LEU A 12 9.13 2.43 -0.76
CA LEU A 12 8.48 3.47 0.02
C LEU A 12 9.03 4.86 -0.33
N ALA A 13 10.35 4.99 -0.51
CA ALA A 13 10.99 6.21 -1.01
C ALA A 13 10.38 6.68 -2.35
N ASP A 14 10.03 5.75 -3.24
CA ASP A 14 9.43 6.05 -4.54
C ASP A 14 7.98 6.54 -4.40
N VAL A 15 7.20 5.97 -3.47
CA VAL A 15 5.86 6.47 -3.11
C VAL A 15 5.95 7.89 -2.52
N GLN A 16 6.88 8.12 -1.60
CA GLN A 16 7.11 9.46 -1.03
C GLN A 16 7.57 10.47 -2.09
N ARG A 17 8.41 10.05 -3.04
CA ARG A 17 8.82 10.89 -4.18
C ARG A 17 7.62 11.24 -5.07
N ALA A 18 6.76 10.27 -5.36
CA ALA A 18 5.52 10.51 -6.10
C ALA A 18 4.64 11.53 -5.39
N PHE A 19 4.38 11.33 -4.09
CA PHE A 19 3.62 12.24 -3.23
C PHE A 19 4.16 13.68 -3.28
N ARG A 20 5.47 13.88 -3.10
CA ARG A 20 6.09 15.21 -3.19
C ARG A 20 5.92 15.85 -4.58
N LYS A 21 6.06 15.06 -5.66
CA LYS A 21 5.91 15.56 -7.03
C LYS A 21 4.48 16.00 -7.33
N VAL A 22 3.48 15.19 -6.97
CA VAL A 22 2.07 15.54 -7.23
C VAL A 22 1.62 16.74 -6.39
N ARG A 23 2.12 16.87 -5.15
CA ARG A 23 1.91 18.06 -4.33
C ARG A 23 2.52 19.31 -4.96
N ALA A 24 3.76 19.21 -5.43
CA ALA A 24 4.45 20.33 -6.10
C ALA A 24 3.77 20.73 -7.43
N ALA A 25 3.12 19.79 -8.11
CA ALA A 25 2.35 20.05 -9.33
C ALA A 25 0.97 20.71 -9.06
N GLY A 26 0.59 20.90 -7.79
CA GLY A 26 -0.70 21.50 -7.43
C GLY A 26 -1.89 20.55 -7.59
N CYS A 27 -1.67 19.22 -7.65
CA CYS A 27 -2.75 18.25 -7.66
C CYS A 27 -3.66 18.45 -6.43
N GLN A 28 -4.96 18.54 -6.67
CA GLN A 28 -5.96 18.59 -5.60
C GLN A 28 -6.27 17.17 -5.10
N SER A 29 -6.71 17.06 -3.84
CA SER A 29 -7.18 15.79 -3.26
C SER A 29 -6.16 14.64 -3.28
N ILE A 30 -4.93 14.92 -2.86
CA ILE A 30 -3.90 13.89 -2.68
C ILE A 30 -4.18 13.13 -1.38
N ARG A 31 -4.27 11.80 -1.45
CA ARG A 31 -4.62 10.94 -0.31
C ARG A 31 -3.57 9.85 -0.08
N PRO A 32 -2.62 10.05 0.84
CA PRO A 32 -1.74 9.00 1.36
C PRO A 32 -2.52 7.97 2.19
N VAL A 33 -2.36 6.69 1.89
CA VAL A 33 -3.06 5.59 2.58
C VAL A 33 -2.15 4.38 2.68
N SER A 34 -2.25 3.60 3.75
CA SER A 34 -1.80 2.21 3.74
C SER A 34 -3.00 1.26 3.79
N HIS A 35 -2.89 0.17 3.04
CA HIS A 35 -3.83 -0.95 3.06
C HIS A 35 -3.35 -2.10 3.97
N GLY A 36 -2.33 -1.83 4.80
CA GLY A 36 -1.63 -2.80 5.64
C GLY A 36 -0.76 -3.80 4.89
N ASN A 37 -1.07 -4.07 3.61
CA ASN A 37 -0.23 -4.82 2.69
C ASN A 37 0.50 -3.95 1.66
N ALA A 38 0.16 -2.66 1.56
CA ALA A 38 0.78 -1.70 0.65
C ALA A 38 0.77 -0.29 1.26
N TRP A 39 1.77 0.52 0.92
CA TRP A 39 1.73 1.98 1.06
C TRP A 39 1.39 2.59 -0.29
N SER A 40 0.42 3.51 -0.29
CA SER A 40 -0.14 4.10 -1.51
C SER A 40 -0.30 5.61 -1.37
N VAL A 41 -0.23 6.30 -2.51
CA VAL A 41 -0.74 7.67 -2.67
C VAL A 41 -1.74 7.71 -3.82
N TYR A 42 -2.91 8.26 -3.55
CA TYR A 42 -3.97 8.47 -4.54
C TYR A 42 -4.04 9.94 -4.95
N PHE A 43 -4.26 10.20 -6.24
CA PHE A 43 -4.47 11.54 -6.79
C PHE A 43 -5.20 11.43 -8.13
N HIS A 44 -5.57 12.58 -8.71
CA HIS A 44 -6.14 12.64 -10.07
C HIS A 44 -5.12 13.19 -11.06
N ASP A 45 -5.07 12.58 -12.25
CA ASP A 45 -4.35 13.16 -13.39
C ASP A 45 -5.13 14.36 -14.00
N PRO A 46 -4.55 15.09 -14.97
CA PRO A 46 -5.23 16.23 -15.60
C PRO A 46 -6.54 15.90 -16.33
N GLU A 47 -6.76 14.63 -16.69
CA GLU A 47 -8.00 14.16 -17.32
C GLU A 47 -9.06 13.70 -16.29
N GLY A 48 -8.70 13.73 -15.00
CA GLY A 48 -9.56 13.32 -13.89
C GLY A 48 -9.50 11.83 -13.59
N ASN A 49 -8.63 11.05 -14.22
CA ASN A 49 -8.45 9.63 -13.92
C ASN A 49 -7.88 9.48 -12.52
N ARG A 50 -8.44 8.55 -11.73
CA ARG A 50 -7.93 8.23 -10.40
C ARG A 50 -6.68 7.36 -10.53
N ILE A 51 -5.54 7.90 -10.10
CA ILE A 51 -4.25 7.23 -10.09
C ILE A 51 -3.90 6.80 -8.68
N GLU A 52 -3.32 5.61 -8.56
CA GLU A 52 -2.64 5.13 -7.36
C GLU A 52 -1.18 4.84 -7.69
N MET A 53 -0.26 5.34 -6.88
CA MET A 53 1.14 4.89 -6.90
C MET A 53 1.44 4.21 -5.57
N PHE A 54 1.89 2.96 -5.62
CA PHE A 54 2.01 2.13 -4.42
C PHE A 54 3.28 1.28 -4.41
N CYS A 55 3.64 0.77 -3.24
CA CYS A 55 4.60 -0.31 -3.08
C CYS A 55 4.10 -1.29 -2.01
N ASP A 56 4.53 -2.54 -2.08
CA ASP A 56 4.17 -3.55 -1.10
C ASP A 56 4.82 -3.27 0.25
N THR A 57 4.09 -3.57 1.33
CA THR A 57 4.68 -3.61 2.67
C THR A 57 5.13 -5.04 3.02
N PRO A 58 6.03 -5.23 3.99
CA PRO A 58 6.43 -6.56 4.45
C PRO A 58 5.38 -7.32 5.27
N TRP A 59 4.15 -6.82 5.37
CA TRP A 59 3.09 -7.39 6.21
C TRP A 59 1.84 -7.70 5.41
N TYR A 60 1.06 -8.65 5.91
CA TYR A 60 -0.31 -8.93 5.49
C TYR A 60 -1.25 -8.67 6.65
N VAL A 61 -2.41 -8.11 6.36
CA VAL A 61 -3.56 -7.97 7.28
C VAL A 61 -4.84 -8.39 6.54
N SER A 62 -5.89 -8.75 7.28
CA SER A 62 -7.18 -9.08 6.67
C SER A 62 -7.76 -7.90 5.88
N GLN A 63 -8.18 -8.15 4.65
CA GLN A 63 -8.79 -7.15 3.77
C GLN A 63 -10.33 -7.21 3.85
N PRO A 64 -11.05 -6.09 3.67
CA PRO A 64 -10.55 -4.75 3.31
C PRO A 64 -9.93 -3.98 4.49
N CYS A 65 -8.83 -3.28 4.23
CA CYS A 65 -8.12 -2.43 5.18
C CYS A 65 -7.73 -1.10 4.51
N GLY A 66 -7.76 0.00 5.26
CA GLY A 66 -7.29 1.31 4.80
C GLY A 66 -7.18 2.30 5.95
N PHE A 67 -5.99 2.83 6.18
CA PHE A 67 -5.72 3.88 7.17
C PHE A 67 -4.81 4.96 6.58
N GLU A 68 -4.94 6.19 7.07
CA GLU A 68 -4.13 7.30 6.61
C GLU A 68 -2.69 7.17 7.12
N ILE A 69 -1.74 7.63 6.32
CA ILE A 69 -0.32 7.66 6.65
C ILE A 69 0.25 9.05 6.36
N ASP A 70 1.34 9.40 7.02
CA ASP A 70 2.06 10.63 6.74
C ASP A 70 3.30 10.34 5.88
N LEU A 71 3.24 10.70 4.60
CA LEU A 71 4.34 10.51 3.64
C LEU A 71 5.41 11.62 3.72
N ASP A 72 5.24 12.65 4.55
CA ASP A 72 6.30 13.63 4.83
C ASP A 72 7.27 13.15 5.92
N LYS A 73 6.92 12.10 6.68
CA LYS A 73 7.80 11.52 7.70
C LYS A 73 9.05 10.86 7.10
N PRO A 74 10.15 10.78 7.87
CA PRO A 74 11.28 9.91 7.55
C PRO A 74 10.82 8.47 7.29
N GLU A 75 11.49 7.78 6.35
CA GLU A 75 11.09 6.44 5.92
C GLU A 75 11.07 5.43 7.07
N ASP A 76 12.06 5.50 7.96
CA ASP A 76 12.19 4.63 9.14
C ASP A 76 11.09 4.86 10.18
N GLU A 77 10.69 6.11 10.39
CA GLU A 77 9.58 6.46 11.28
C GLU A 77 8.24 5.97 10.72
N LEU A 78 7.95 6.28 9.45
CA LEU A 78 6.74 5.83 8.77
C LEU A 78 6.64 4.30 8.74
N TYR A 79 7.76 3.63 8.44
CA TYR A 79 7.82 2.17 8.45
C TYR A 79 7.46 1.62 9.82
N ARG A 80 8.11 2.10 10.88
CA ARG A 80 7.88 1.64 12.27
C ARG A 80 6.44 1.87 12.72
N GLU A 81 5.88 3.03 12.42
CA GLU A 81 4.49 3.35 12.78
C GLU A 81 3.49 2.48 12.04
N THR A 82 3.71 2.27 10.73
CA THR A 82 2.86 1.39 9.93
C THR A 82 2.93 -0.04 10.46
N GLU A 83 4.13 -0.53 10.80
CA GLU A 83 4.32 -1.87 11.37
C GLU A 83 3.54 -2.03 12.67
N ALA A 84 3.73 -1.08 13.60
CA ALA A 84 3.07 -1.09 14.89
C ALA A 84 1.56 -1.14 14.73
N HIS A 85 1.01 -0.33 13.84
CA HIS A 85 -0.42 -0.35 13.54
C HIS A 85 -0.87 -1.67 12.91
N CYS A 86 -0.14 -2.20 11.92
CA CYS A 86 -0.47 -3.46 11.28
C CYS A 86 -0.52 -4.62 12.27
N ARG A 87 0.35 -4.64 13.28
CA ARG A 87 0.39 -5.68 14.32
C ARG A 87 -0.88 -5.71 15.19
N GLU A 88 -1.60 -4.59 15.27
CA GLU A 88 -2.86 -4.49 16.01
C GLU A 88 -4.07 -4.93 15.17
N LEU A 89 -3.90 -5.06 13.85
CA LEU A 89 -4.99 -5.37 12.93
C LEU A 89 -5.28 -6.87 12.84
N PRO A 90 -6.55 -7.26 12.61
CA PRO A 90 -6.93 -8.65 12.42
C PRO A 90 -6.16 -9.31 11.28
N GLY A 91 -5.73 -10.55 11.51
CA GLY A 91 -5.06 -11.36 10.49
C GLY A 91 -3.63 -10.94 10.18
N PHE A 92 -3.00 -10.09 11.02
CA PHE A 92 -1.59 -9.72 10.87
C PHE A 92 -0.69 -10.94 10.71
N LYS A 93 0.15 -10.93 9.66
CA LYS A 93 1.25 -11.86 9.43
C LYS A 93 2.41 -11.16 8.72
N PRO A 94 3.67 -11.57 8.93
CA PRO A 94 4.73 -11.29 7.97
C PRO A 94 4.29 -11.79 6.57
N MET A 95 4.54 -10.98 5.54
CA MET A 95 4.10 -11.28 4.17
C MET A 95 4.65 -12.61 3.66
N GLU A 96 5.88 -12.97 4.03
CA GLU A 96 6.50 -14.24 3.66
C GLU A 96 5.77 -15.45 4.26
N GLU A 97 5.39 -15.37 5.53
CA GLU A 97 4.61 -16.43 6.20
C GLU A 97 3.24 -16.60 5.56
N TRP A 98 2.56 -15.48 5.26
CA TRP A 98 1.28 -15.51 4.58
C TRP A 98 1.39 -16.12 3.17
N ARG A 99 2.38 -15.70 2.37
CA ARG A 99 2.63 -16.27 1.04
C ARG A 99 2.86 -17.78 1.11
N ALA A 100 3.70 -18.24 2.04
CA ALA A 100 3.96 -19.67 2.21
C ALA A 100 2.70 -20.46 2.59
N GLU A 101 1.84 -19.91 3.45
CA GLU A 101 0.56 -20.54 3.79
C GLU A 101 -0.39 -20.64 2.60
N ILE A 102 -0.54 -19.56 1.84
CA ILE A 102 -1.42 -19.52 0.66
C ILE A 102 -0.90 -20.46 -0.42
N SER A 103 0.40 -20.51 -0.68
CA SER A 103 0.99 -21.46 -1.63
C SER A 103 0.69 -22.92 -1.26
N ARG A 104 0.77 -23.28 0.02
CA ARG A 104 0.39 -24.63 0.49
C ARG A 104 -1.09 -24.93 0.25
N LYS A 105 -1.97 -23.97 0.54
CA LYS A 105 -3.42 -24.12 0.33
C LYS A 105 -3.77 -24.31 -1.13
N ILE A 106 -3.19 -23.51 -2.02
CA ILE A 106 -3.41 -23.61 -3.47
C ILE A 106 -2.93 -24.96 -4.00
N ALA A 107 -1.73 -25.40 -3.59
CA ALA A 107 -1.21 -26.70 -4.01
C ALA A 107 -2.13 -27.87 -3.59
N ALA A 108 -2.58 -27.88 -2.34
CA ALA A 108 -3.50 -28.91 -1.84
C ALA A 108 -4.86 -28.92 -2.57
N GLN A 109 -5.34 -27.77 -3.06
CA GLN A 109 -6.56 -27.69 -3.86
C GLN A 109 -6.39 -28.16 -5.30
N LEU A 110 -5.18 -28.08 -5.87
CA LEU A 110 -4.88 -28.57 -7.21
C LEU A 110 -4.70 -30.09 -7.26
N GLU A 111 -4.34 -30.70 -6.11
CA GLU A 111 -4.15 -32.15 -5.95
C GLU A 111 -5.44 -32.90 -5.56
N ALA A 112 -6.53 -32.18 -5.28
CA ALA A 112 -7.84 -32.71 -4.89
C ALA A 112 -8.81 -32.77 -6.07
#